data_AF-W0JQ40-F1
#
_entry.id   AF-W0JQ40-F1
#
_cell.length_a   1.000
_cell.length_b   1.000
_cell.length_c   1.000
_cell.angle_alpha   90.00
_cell.angle_beta   90.00
_cell.angle_gamma   90.00
#
_symmetry.space_group_name_H-M   'P 1'
#
loop_
_entity.id
_entity.type
_entity.pdbx_description
1 polymer ?
#
loop_
_entity_poly.entity_id
_entity_poly.type
_entity_poly.pdbx_seq_one_letter_code
_entity_poly.pdbx_strand_id
1 'polypeptide(L)'
;MFDTIITQLRNMQGTPARLKRDDFDLGSAESGSRSLIASFQAPNPLVLRQDRPLRLAIPAFETFTSAGQTEAQTFELSHDLLESPQSRDLLVFADGSKISPSNVDYGANSFEYTDDGNAQDLAAYYISGADCPLEIEKQAPSTHGSVSERIFEEPMELMHQRDQDEEPRHFEIGETELMRVVPKDWRVNVYADPDYQITFADDASGTRARNAIISLPYVQGSQDLEGLARAVAHDIINRA
;
A
#
# COMPACT_ATOMS: atom_id res chain seq x y z
N MET A 1 -30.42 19.67 4.57
CA MET A 1 -30.59 18.22 4.33
C MET A 1 -29.35 17.45 4.79
N PHE A 2 -28.15 17.87 4.43
CA PHE A 2 -26.91 17.20 4.86
C PHE A 2 -26.54 17.43 6.34
N ASP A 3 -27.04 18.49 6.99
CA ASP A 3 -26.80 18.71 8.44
C ASP A 3 -27.35 17.59 9.33
N THR A 4 -28.48 16.99 8.93
CA THR A 4 -29.06 15.83 9.63
C THR A 4 -28.16 14.61 9.52
N ILE A 5 -27.60 14.37 8.33
CA ILE A 5 -26.66 13.27 8.05
C ILE A 5 -25.38 13.44 8.87
N ILE A 6 -24.83 14.65 8.92
CA ILE A 6 -23.65 14.98 9.73
C ILE A 6 -23.93 14.74 11.22
N THR A 7 -25.10 15.16 11.71
CA THR A 7 -25.49 14.94 13.11
C THR A 7 -25.61 13.44 13.42
N GLN A 8 -26.21 12.66 12.53
CA GLN A 8 -26.32 11.22 12.67
C GLN A 8 -24.95 10.53 12.62
N LEU A 9 -24.05 10.97 11.74
CA LEU A 9 -22.68 10.47 11.66
C LEU A 9 -21.91 10.70 12.97
N ARG A 10 -22.03 11.89 13.57
CA ARG A 10 -21.39 12.22 14.86
C ARG A 10 -21.91 11.37 16.02
N ASN A 11 -23.19 10.99 15.98
CA ASN A 11 -23.83 10.16 17.00
C ASN A 11 -23.70 8.65 16.73
N MET A 12 -23.14 8.27 15.58
CA MET A 12 -22.97 6.88 15.21
C MET A 12 -21.94 6.22 16.13
N GLN A 13 -22.34 5.14 16.80
CA GLN A 13 -21.38 4.29 17.49
C GLN A 13 -20.46 3.63 16.47
N GLY A 14 -19.16 3.62 16.75
CA GLY A 14 -18.19 3.02 15.88
C GLY A 14 -17.06 2.32 16.61
N THR A 15 -16.45 1.37 15.91
CA THR A 15 -15.34 0.56 16.42
C THR A 15 -14.04 1.00 15.75
N PRO A 16 -13.04 1.47 16.52
CA PRO A 16 -11.73 1.78 15.97
C PRO A 16 -11.03 0.54 15.41
N ALA A 17 -10.44 0.66 14.23
CA ALA A 17 -9.70 -0.40 13.56
C ALA A 17 -8.62 0.20 12.62
N ARG A 18 -7.91 -0.68 11.92
CA ARG A 18 -6.95 -0.31 10.87
C ARG A 18 -7.13 -1.26 9.70
N LEU A 19 -7.26 -0.74 8.48
CA LEU A 19 -7.16 -1.58 7.29
C LEU A 19 -5.71 -2.00 7.20
N LYS A 20 -5.48 -3.31 7.12
CA LYS A 20 -4.18 -3.93 6.96
C LYS A 20 -4.08 -4.45 5.54
N ARG A 21 -2.86 -4.65 5.05
CA ARG A 21 -2.59 -5.26 3.73
C ARG A 21 -3.50 -6.46 3.41
N ASP A 22 -3.70 -7.37 4.36
CA ASP A 22 -4.50 -8.59 4.16
C ASP A 22 -6.01 -8.35 4.05
N ASP A 23 -6.49 -7.14 4.36
CA ASP A 23 -7.89 -6.75 4.17
C ASP A 23 -8.18 -6.31 2.73
N PHE A 24 -7.16 -5.99 1.93
CA PHE A 24 -7.31 -5.49 0.56
C PHE A 24 -7.31 -6.63 -0.48
N ASP A 25 -8.06 -6.40 -1.56
CA ASP A 25 -7.82 -7.05 -2.84
C ASP A 25 -6.54 -6.45 -3.44
N LEU A 26 -5.46 -7.23 -3.48
CA LEU A 26 -4.14 -6.78 -3.91
C LEU A 26 -3.98 -6.93 -5.43
N GLY A 27 -3.41 -5.90 -6.05
CA GLY A 27 -3.02 -5.87 -7.46
C GLY A 27 -1.50 -5.82 -7.62
N SER A 28 -1.06 -5.63 -8.86
CA SER A 28 0.34 -5.37 -9.21
C SER A 28 0.46 -4.03 -9.94
N ALA A 29 1.68 -3.50 -10.00
CA ALA A 29 2.03 -2.40 -10.87
C ALA A 29 3.14 -2.84 -11.83
N GLU A 30 3.03 -2.38 -13.06
CA GLU A 30 4.08 -2.48 -14.07
C GLU A 30 4.77 -1.12 -14.20
N SER A 31 6.00 -1.14 -14.68
CA SER A 31 6.81 0.07 -14.87
C SER A 31 6.13 1.10 -15.78
N GLY A 32 6.15 2.36 -15.35
CA GLY A 32 5.75 3.53 -16.12
C GLY A 32 4.24 3.75 -16.27
N SER A 33 3.44 3.15 -15.38
CA SER A 33 1.99 3.37 -15.38
C SER A 33 1.38 3.36 -13.98
N ARG A 34 0.61 4.41 -13.69
CA ARG A 34 -0.28 4.48 -12.52
C ARG A 34 -1.21 3.26 -12.46
N SER A 35 -0.96 2.42 -11.48
CA SER A 35 -1.61 1.12 -11.30
C SER A 35 -2.34 1.03 -9.96
N LEU A 36 -3.48 0.36 -9.94
CA LEU A 36 -4.21 0.05 -8.70
C LEU A 36 -3.56 -1.16 -8.02
N ILE A 37 -2.89 -0.93 -6.89
CA ILE A 37 -2.12 -1.97 -6.20
C ILE A 37 -2.84 -2.54 -4.97
N ALA A 38 -3.84 -1.84 -4.43
CA ALA A 38 -4.68 -2.38 -3.37
C ALA A 38 -6.08 -1.73 -3.40
N SER A 39 -7.13 -2.52 -3.23
CA SER A 39 -8.51 -2.01 -3.14
C SER A 39 -9.28 -2.65 -1.98
N PHE A 40 -10.00 -1.84 -1.22
CA PHE A 40 -10.86 -2.29 -0.13
C PHE A 40 -12.25 -1.71 -0.28
N GLN A 41 -13.29 -2.55 -0.36
CA GLN A 41 -14.68 -2.09 -0.36
C GLN A 41 -15.22 -2.01 1.07
N ALA A 42 -15.68 -0.82 1.46
CA ALA A 42 -16.20 -0.55 2.79
C ALA A 42 -17.52 -1.31 3.06
N PRO A 43 -17.57 -2.25 4.03
CA PRO A 43 -18.79 -3.01 4.32
C PRO A 43 -19.84 -2.16 5.06
N ASN A 44 -19.38 -1.14 5.78
CA ASN A 44 -20.14 -0.11 6.48
C ASN A 44 -19.37 1.22 6.35
N PRO A 45 -19.99 2.38 6.65
CA PRO A 45 -19.29 3.64 6.62
C PRO A 45 -18.02 3.63 7.48
N LEU A 46 -16.92 4.15 6.94
CA LEU A 46 -15.64 4.32 7.65
C LEU A 46 -15.41 5.81 7.86
N VAL A 47 -14.91 6.17 9.04
CA VAL A 47 -14.35 7.50 9.31
C VAL A 47 -12.83 7.35 9.41
N LEU A 48 -12.12 7.86 8.42
CA LEU A 48 -10.65 7.88 8.42
C LEU A 48 -10.14 8.74 9.58
N ARG A 49 -9.14 8.23 10.29
CA ARG A 49 -8.66 8.85 11.53
C ARG A 49 -7.40 9.67 11.25
N GLN A 50 -7.49 10.97 11.52
CA GLN A 50 -6.36 11.89 11.43
C GLN A 50 -5.59 12.00 12.76
N ASP A 51 -6.15 11.48 13.86
CA ASP A 51 -5.51 11.45 15.17
C ASP A 51 -4.57 10.24 15.35
N ARG A 52 -4.43 9.42 14.31
CA ARG A 52 -3.59 8.22 14.30
C ARG A 52 -2.79 8.16 13.00
N PRO A 53 -1.53 7.72 13.05
CA PRO A 53 -0.73 7.63 11.86
C PRO A 53 -1.20 6.52 10.93
N LEU A 54 -1.09 6.76 9.63
CA LEU A 54 -1.04 5.69 8.63
C LEU A 54 0.38 5.14 8.51
N ARG A 55 0.52 3.90 8.02
CA ARG A 55 1.83 3.32 7.71
C ARG A 55 1.84 2.65 6.36
N LEU A 56 2.89 2.89 5.58
CA LEU A 56 3.04 2.39 4.22
C LEU A 56 4.51 1.98 3.98
N ALA A 57 4.71 0.79 3.42
CA ALA A 57 5.98 0.32 2.87
C ALA A 57 5.64 -0.69 1.78
N ILE A 58 5.96 -0.41 0.51
CA ILE A 58 5.55 -1.24 -0.62
C ILE A 58 6.82 -1.62 -1.38
N PRO A 59 7.21 -2.90 -1.37
CA PRO A 59 8.45 -3.32 -2.01
C PRO A 59 8.31 -3.40 -3.54
N ALA A 60 9.41 -3.12 -4.22
CA ALA A 60 9.66 -3.54 -5.58
C ALA A 60 9.83 -5.06 -5.65
N PHE A 61 9.67 -5.63 -6.84
CA PHE A 61 9.79 -7.05 -7.11
C PHE A 61 10.68 -7.29 -8.34
N GLU A 62 11.64 -8.21 -8.20
CA GLU A 62 12.49 -8.66 -9.30
C GLU A 62 12.73 -10.17 -9.20
N THR A 63 12.92 -10.81 -10.35
CA THR A 63 13.26 -12.23 -10.44
C THR A 63 14.61 -12.42 -11.12
N PHE A 64 15.36 -13.40 -10.65
CA PHE A 64 16.66 -13.79 -11.21
C PHE A 64 16.72 -15.31 -11.37
N THR A 65 17.71 -15.79 -12.11
CA THR A 65 18.05 -17.23 -12.14
C THR A 65 19.51 -17.37 -11.79
N SER A 66 19.81 -18.20 -10.79
CA SER A 66 21.18 -18.48 -10.40
C SER A 66 21.88 -19.41 -11.39
N ALA A 67 23.21 -19.40 -11.41
CA ALA A 67 24.01 -20.22 -12.31
C ALA A 67 24.16 -21.69 -11.84
N GLY A 68 23.66 -22.03 -10.64
CA GLY A 68 23.77 -23.37 -10.07
C GLY A 68 25.17 -23.72 -9.61
N GLN A 69 25.84 -22.79 -8.95
CA GLN A 69 27.23 -22.94 -8.51
C GLN A 69 27.32 -22.80 -6.99
N THR A 70 28.20 -23.58 -6.37
CA THR A 70 28.42 -23.56 -4.91
C THR A 70 29.27 -22.37 -4.44
N GLU A 71 29.66 -21.49 -5.34
CA GLU A 71 30.33 -20.22 -5.03
C GLU A 71 29.28 -19.10 -4.98
N ALA A 72 29.56 -18.08 -4.16
CA ALA A 72 28.68 -16.92 -4.04
C ALA A 72 28.56 -16.18 -5.37
N GLN A 73 27.33 -15.84 -5.74
CA GLN A 73 26.97 -15.07 -6.93
C GLN A 73 26.33 -13.76 -6.51
N THR A 74 26.69 -12.68 -7.20
CA THR A 74 26.13 -11.34 -6.98
C THR A 74 24.96 -11.10 -7.94
N PHE A 75 23.85 -10.62 -7.40
CA PHE A 75 22.65 -10.23 -8.14
C PHE A 75 22.42 -8.73 -7.95
N GLU A 76 22.47 -7.98 -9.04
CA GLU A 76 22.23 -6.54 -9.07
C GLU A 76 20.73 -6.28 -9.21
N LEU A 77 20.18 -5.45 -8.32
CA LEU A 77 18.81 -4.95 -8.38
C LEU A 77 18.76 -3.78 -9.37
N SER A 78 17.64 -3.64 -10.07
CA SER A 78 17.45 -2.61 -11.09
C SER A 78 17.28 -1.21 -10.51
N HIS A 79 16.94 -1.09 -9.21
CA HIS A 79 16.73 0.19 -8.52
C HIS A 79 17.39 0.22 -7.15
N ASP A 80 17.55 1.43 -6.62
CA ASP A 80 18.21 1.67 -5.35
C ASP A 80 17.59 0.88 -4.20
N LEU A 81 18.42 0.11 -3.48
CA LEU A 81 18.01 -0.62 -2.28
C LEU A 81 18.15 0.30 -1.07
N LEU A 82 17.04 0.55 -0.37
CA LEU A 82 17.03 1.38 0.82
C LEU A 82 16.93 0.56 2.10
N GLU A 83 17.69 1.00 3.11
CA GLU A 83 17.43 0.62 4.50
C GLU A 83 16.19 1.36 5.01
N SER A 84 15.15 0.61 5.39
CA SER A 84 13.88 1.15 5.84
C SER A 84 13.73 0.97 7.34
N PRO A 85 13.52 2.05 8.12
CA PRO A 85 13.25 1.94 9.55
C PRO A 85 11.95 1.16 9.88
N GLN A 86 11.03 1.06 8.91
CA GLN A 86 9.65 0.61 9.14
C GLN A 86 9.37 -0.81 8.70
N SER A 87 10.20 -1.38 7.83
CA SER A 87 10.01 -2.71 7.30
C SER A 87 11.36 -3.41 7.08
N ARG A 88 11.33 -4.63 6.56
CA ARG A 88 12.54 -5.32 6.15
C ARG A 88 12.88 -4.97 4.70
N ASP A 89 14.10 -4.49 4.52
CA ASP A 89 14.61 -3.91 3.28
C ASP A 89 14.63 -4.90 2.12
N LEU A 90 14.99 -6.15 2.38
CA LEU A 90 15.15 -7.18 1.35
C LEU A 90 14.61 -8.54 1.83
N LEU A 91 13.74 -9.13 1.02
CA LEU A 91 13.35 -10.54 1.07
C LEU A 91 13.85 -11.22 -0.17
N VAL A 92 14.54 -12.35 -0.02
CA VAL A 92 14.87 -13.20 -1.15
C VAL A 92 14.30 -14.59 -0.91
N PHE A 93 13.79 -15.18 -1.97
CA PHE A 93 13.35 -16.56 -2.03
C PHE A 93 14.11 -17.27 -3.14
N ALA A 94 14.41 -18.55 -2.94
CA ALA A 94 14.95 -19.43 -3.95
C ALA A 94 14.00 -20.64 -4.10
N ASP A 95 13.49 -20.88 -5.31
CA ASP A 95 12.48 -21.90 -5.61
C ASP A 95 11.29 -21.90 -4.62
N GLY A 96 10.80 -20.69 -4.30
CA GLY A 96 9.68 -20.49 -3.37
C GLY A 96 10.04 -20.52 -1.88
N SER A 97 11.25 -20.95 -1.53
CA SER A 97 11.72 -21.02 -0.14
C SER A 97 12.45 -19.74 0.26
N LYS A 98 12.07 -19.16 1.39
CA LYS A 98 12.73 -17.96 1.91
C LYS A 98 14.18 -18.26 2.26
N ILE A 99 15.12 -17.46 1.74
CA ILE A 99 16.54 -17.55 2.07
C ILE A 99 17.04 -16.27 2.76
N SER A 100 18.26 -16.33 3.26
CA SER A 100 19.01 -15.17 3.76
C SER A 100 20.21 -14.98 2.84
N PRO A 101 20.32 -13.84 2.13
CA PRO A 101 21.52 -13.52 1.38
C PRO A 101 22.76 -13.52 2.29
N SER A 102 23.92 -13.92 1.74
CA SER A 102 25.19 -13.92 2.50
C SER A 102 25.74 -12.52 2.71
N ASN A 103 25.46 -11.62 1.76
CA ASN A 103 25.85 -10.22 1.78
C ASN A 103 24.74 -9.39 1.11
N VAL A 104 24.57 -8.15 1.58
CA VAL A 104 23.68 -7.15 0.99
C VAL A 104 24.46 -5.85 0.90
N ASP A 105 24.71 -5.39 -0.32
CA ASP A 105 25.44 -4.15 -0.61
C ASP A 105 24.45 -3.07 -1.05
N TYR A 106 24.09 -2.18 -0.13
CA TYR A 106 23.20 -1.04 -0.36
C TYR A 106 23.85 0.04 -1.25
N GLY A 107 25.18 0.09 -1.34
CA GLY A 107 25.88 1.06 -2.21
C GLY A 107 25.97 0.61 -3.66
N ALA A 108 25.97 -0.71 -3.88
CA ALA A 108 25.95 -1.33 -5.20
C ALA A 108 24.57 -1.85 -5.62
N ASN A 109 23.53 -1.66 -4.79
CA ASN A 109 22.17 -2.18 -5.01
C ASN A 109 22.15 -3.68 -5.33
N SER A 110 22.89 -4.48 -4.55
CA SER A 110 23.05 -5.89 -4.86
C SER A 110 22.99 -6.79 -3.62
N PHE A 111 22.77 -8.08 -3.86
CA PHE A 111 22.87 -9.10 -2.82
C PHE A 111 23.63 -10.32 -3.34
N GLU A 112 24.19 -11.10 -2.41
CA GLU A 112 24.87 -12.35 -2.72
C GLU A 112 24.05 -13.57 -2.30
N TYR A 113 24.04 -14.57 -3.18
CA TYR A 113 23.41 -15.86 -2.92
C TYR A 113 24.32 -17.01 -3.40
N THR A 114 24.32 -18.12 -2.66
CA THR A 114 25.12 -19.33 -2.96
C THR A 114 24.17 -20.50 -3.16
N ASP A 115 24.24 -21.16 -4.31
CA ASP A 115 23.41 -22.33 -4.62
C ASP A 115 23.90 -23.59 -3.92
N ASP A 116 23.06 -24.63 -3.96
CA ASP A 116 23.42 -26.00 -3.59
C ASP A 116 24.10 -26.79 -4.73
N GLY A 117 24.46 -26.13 -5.83
CA GLY A 117 25.00 -26.74 -7.05
C GLY A 117 23.96 -27.01 -8.15
N ASN A 118 22.72 -26.56 -7.97
CA ASN A 118 21.68 -26.53 -9.01
C ASN A 118 21.20 -25.10 -9.23
N ALA A 119 20.85 -24.75 -10.46
CA ALA A 119 20.27 -23.44 -10.76
C ALA A 119 18.88 -23.33 -10.11
N GLN A 120 18.60 -22.18 -9.51
CA GLN A 120 17.38 -21.87 -8.77
C GLN A 120 16.81 -20.54 -9.25
N ASP A 121 15.48 -20.44 -9.26
CA ASP A 121 14.80 -19.19 -9.54
C ASP A 121 14.71 -18.37 -8.26
N LEU A 122 15.22 -17.14 -8.32
CA LEU A 122 15.22 -16.20 -7.22
C LEU A 122 14.09 -15.19 -7.39
N ALA A 123 13.42 -14.89 -6.29
CA ALA A 123 12.45 -13.80 -6.20
C ALA A 123 12.87 -12.84 -5.09
N ALA A 124 13.09 -11.58 -5.45
CA ALA A 124 13.50 -10.52 -4.54
C ALA A 124 12.35 -9.52 -4.34
N TYR A 125 11.97 -9.28 -3.09
CA TYR A 125 11.08 -8.17 -2.70
C TYR A 125 11.88 -7.18 -1.89
N TYR A 126 12.04 -5.96 -2.38
CA TYR A 126 12.94 -5.00 -1.75
C TYR A 126 12.38 -3.58 -1.66
N ILE A 127 12.78 -2.85 -0.63
CA ILE A 127 12.38 -1.46 -0.44
C ILE A 127 13.20 -0.59 -1.38
N SER A 128 12.54 -0.07 -2.42
CA SER A 128 13.18 0.76 -3.42
C SER A 128 13.25 2.22 -2.98
N GLY A 129 14.35 2.89 -3.34
CA GLY A 129 14.52 4.33 -3.25
C GLY A 129 14.21 5.10 -4.53
N ALA A 130 13.76 4.41 -5.58
CA ALA A 130 13.32 5.06 -6.80
C ALA A 130 12.00 5.82 -6.58
N ASP A 131 11.86 6.94 -7.31
CA ASP A 131 10.68 7.79 -7.28
C ASP A 131 9.43 6.98 -7.67
N CYS A 132 8.42 7.04 -6.82
CA CYS A 132 7.14 6.38 -7.07
C CYS A 132 6.03 7.19 -6.39
N PRO A 133 5.26 8.00 -7.15
CA PRO A 133 4.06 8.64 -6.64
C PRO A 133 3.11 7.59 -6.05
N LEU A 134 2.74 7.76 -4.78
CA LEU A 134 1.78 6.93 -4.08
C LEU A 134 0.55 7.76 -3.72
N GLU A 135 -0.61 7.28 -4.10
CA GLU A 135 -1.88 7.95 -3.86
C GLU A 135 -2.86 7.02 -3.18
N ILE A 136 -3.61 7.54 -2.20
CA ILE A 136 -4.77 6.86 -1.66
C ILE A 136 -6.00 7.68 -2.01
N GLU A 137 -7.01 7.02 -2.56
CA GLU A 137 -8.29 7.62 -2.93
C GLU A 137 -9.45 6.90 -2.26
N LYS A 138 -10.53 7.64 -2.01
CA LYS A 138 -11.86 7.04 -1.84
C LYS A 138 -12.64 7.19 -3.14
N GLN A 139 -13.32 6.13 -3.57
CA GLN A 139 -14.03 6.09 -4.85
C GLN A 139 -15.44 5.55 -4.69
N ALA A 140 -16.40 6.24 -5.29
CA ALA A 140 -17.79 5.83 -5.34
C ALA A 140 -18.01 4.68 -6.35
N PRO A 141 -18.99 3.80 -6.13
CA PRO A 141 -19.42 2.87 -7.16
C PRO A 141 -19.90 3.62 -8.40
N SER A 142 -19.90 2.94 -9.56
CA SER A 142 -20.42 3.50 -10.80
C SER A 142 -21.89 3.95 -10.71
N THR A 143 -22.70 3.27 -9.88
CA THR A 143 -24.09 3.65 -9.59
C THR A 143 -24.24 5.00 -8.88
N HIS A 144 -23.15 5.53 -8.33
CA HIS A 144 -23.10 6.81 -7.63
C HIS A 144 -22.33 7.90 -8.41
N GLY A 145 -22.16 7.72 -9.71
CA GLY A 145 -21.56 8.72 -10.60
C GLY A 145 -20.04 8.68 -10.69
N SER A 146 -19.40 7.61 -10.20
CA SER A 146 -17.95 7.36 -10.30
C SER A 146 -17.07 8.51 -9.78
N VAL A 147 -17.53 9.24 -8.77
CA VAL A 147 -16.72 10.29 -8.14
C VAL A 147 -15.59 9.67 -7.32
N SER A 148 -14.42 10.30 -7.34
CA SER A 148 -13.28 9.94 -6.48
C SER A 148 -12.70 11.19 -5.82
N GLU A 149 -12.01 10.98 -4.71
CA GLU A 149 -11.28 12.02 -4.00
C GLU A 149 -9.98 11.43 -3.45
N ARG A 150 -8.87 12.11 -3.70
CA ARG A 150 -7.56 11.82 -3.11
C ARG A 150 -7.56 12.24 -1.64
N ILE A 151 -7.14 11.32 -0.77
CA ILE A 151 -7.14 11.48 0.69
C ILE A 151 -5.73 11.41 1.30
N PHE A 152 -4.75 10.99 0.50
CA PHE A 152 -3.34 10.98 0.84
C PHE A 152 -2.51 10.93 -0.45
N GLU A 153 -1.40 11.64 -0.45
CA GLU A 153 -0.41 11.64 -1.52
C GLU A 153 0.97 11.85 -0.92
N GLU A 154 1.90 10.96 -1.19
CA GLU A 154 3.30 11.17 -0.86
C GLU A 154 4.16 10.31 -1.79
N PRO A 155 5.34 10.78 -2.20
CA PRO A 155 6.30 9.92 -2.85
C PRO A 155 6.69 8.73 -1.95
N MET A 156 6.71 7.52 -2.51
CA MET A 156 6.92 6.28 -1.77
C MET A 156 8.32 6.19 -1.16
N GLU A 157 9.33 6.73 -1.84
CA GLU A 157 10.71 6.79 -1.36
C GLU A 157 10.84 7.60 -0.07
N LEU A 158 10.05 8.68 0.08
CA LEU A 158 9.98 9.43 1.33
C LEU A 158 9.31 8.62 2.43
N MET A 159 8.28 7.83 2.11
CA MET A 159 7.65 6.92 3.06
C MET A 159 8.61 5.82 3.52
N HIS A 160 9.49 5.33 2.64
CA HIS A 160 10.44 4.27 2.92
C HIS A 160 11.61 4.70 3.82
N GLN A 161 12.12 5.92 3.65
CA GLN A 161 13.25 6.48 4.42
C GLN A 161 12.85 6.99 5.80
N ARG A 162 11.58 7.38 5.95
CA ARG A 162 11.04 7.99 7.17
C ARG A 162 10.87 6.95 8.28
N ASP A 163 11.32 7.28 9.49
CA ASP A 163 10.86 6.59 10.69
C ASP A 163 9.40 7.04 10.98
N GLN A 164 8.43 6.21 10.62
CA GLN A 164 7.00 6.52 10.76
C GLN A 164 6.50 6.41 12.22
N ASP A 165 7.34 5.98 13.16
CA ASP A 165 7.08 6.08 14.60
C ASP A 165 7.52 7.44 15.16
N GLU A 166 8.64 7.98 14.68
CA GLU A 166 9.15 9.30 15.08
C GLU A 166 8.51 10.46 14.29
N GLU A 167 8.31 10.28 12.98
CA GLU A 167 7.77 11.26 12.05
C GLU A 167 6.46 10.78 11.38
N PRO A 168 5.38 10.58 12.15
CA PRO A 168 4.16 9.96 11.65
C PRO A 168 3.47 10.75 10.53
N ARG A 169 3.00 10.04 9.50
CA ARG A 169 2.10 10.60 8.48
C ARG A 169 0.64 10.36 8.83
N HIS A 170 -0.18 11.34 8.49
CA HIS A 170 -1.63 11.32 8.72
C HIS A 170 -2.34 11.63 7.42
N PHE A 171 -3.62 11.28 7.32
CA PHE A 171 -4.42 11.66 6.17
C PHE A 171 -4.51 13.19 6.03
N GLU A 172 -4.34 13.66 4.79
CA GLU A 172 -4.40 15.07 4.40
C GLU A 172 -5.83 15.45 4.03
N ILE A 173 -6.71 15.34 5.03
CA ILE A 173 -8.16 15.52 4.89
C ILE A 173 -8.69 16.50 5.94
N GLY A 174 -10.01 16.73 5.97
CA GLY A 174 -10.66 17.42 7.08
C GLY A 174 -11.07 18.87 6.82
N GLU A 175 -10.95 19.34 5.58
CA GLU A 175 -11.60 20.60 5.15
C GLU A 175 -13.11 20.57 5.43
N THR A 176 -13.72 19.39 5.23
CA THR A 176 -15.11 19.11 5.58
C THR A 176 -15.20 17.85 6.43
N GLU A 177 -16.28 17.71 7.20
CA GLU A 177 -16.52 16.48 7.97
C GLU A 177 -16.77 15.25 7.09
N LEU A 178 -17.15 15.44 5.83
CA LEU A 178 -17.44 14.37 4.88
C LEU A 178 -16.20 13.92 4.10
N MET A 179 -15.15 14.75 4.04
CA MET A 179 -13.87 14.39 3.44
C MET A 179 -13.24 13.15 4.10
N ARG A 180 -13.42 13.00 5.41
CA ARG A 180 -12.94 11.82 6.16
C ARG A 180 -13.83 10.58 6.09
N VAL A 181 -14.95 10.65 5.38
CA VAL A 181 -15.94 9.56 5.36
C VAL A 181 -15.81 8.76 4.07
N VAL A 182 -15.72 7.44 4.22
CA VAL A 182 -15.88 6.46 3.15
C VAL A 182 -17.24 5.79 3.37
N PRO A 183 -18.27 6.10 2.57
CA PRO A 183 -19.57 5.46 2.68
C PRO A 183 -19.51 3.95 2.47
N LYS A 184 -20.57 3.24 2.87
CA LYS A 184 -20.75 1.83 2.51
C LYS A 184 -20.67 1.63 1.00
N ASP A 185 -20.09 0.51 0.58
CA ASP A 185 -19.86 0.09 -0.81
C ASP A 185 -18.90 0.96 -1.63
N TRP A 186 -18.39 2.05 -1.05
CA TRP A 186 -17.29 2.80 -1.65
C TRP A 186 -15.98 2.07 -1.43
N ARG A 187 -14.99 2.37 -2.26
CA ARG A 187 -13.66 1.76 -2.19
C ARG A 187 -12.64 2.73 -1.61
N VAL A 188 -11.70 2.19 -0.84
CA VAL A 188 -10.41 2.81 -0.57
C VAL A 188 -9.41 2.14 -1.49
N ASN A 189 -8.82 2.92 -2.40
CA ASN A 189 -7.89 2.45 -3.41
C ASN A 189 -6.51 3.03 -3.14
N VAL A 190 -5.48 2.21 -3.28
CA VAL A 190 -4.08 2.62 -3.25
C VAL A 190 -3.53 2.48 -4.66
N TYR A 191 -3.03 3.58 -5.21
CA TYR A 191 -2.40 3.65 -6.52
C TYR A 191 -0.91 3.93 -6.38
N ALA A 192 -0.11 3.33 -7.24
CA ALA A 192 1.31 3.60 -7.37
C ALA A 192 1.68 3.79 -8.84
N ASP A 193 2.65 4.67 -9.13
CA ASP A 193 3.20 4.89 -10.47
C ASP A 193 4.73 4.68 -10.48
N PRO A 194 5.20 3.44 -10.28
CA PRO A 194 6.64 3.14 -10.21
C PRO A 194 7.27 3.01 -11.60
N ASP A 195 8.59 3.13 -11.67
CA ASP A 195 9.40 2.69 -12.81
C ASP A 195 9.91 1.24 -12.67
N TYR A 196 9.49 0.54 -11.61
CA TYR A 196 9.75 -0.88 -11.32
C TYR A 196 8.45 -1.68 -11.19
N GLN A 197 8.59 -3.01 -11.11
CA GLN A 197 7.45 -3.89 -10.85
C GLN A 197 7.10 -3.89 -9.35
N ILE A 198 5.81 -3.78 -9.03
CA ILE A 198 5.29 -4.03 -7.68
C ILE A 198 4.38 -5.24 -7.74
N THR A 199 4.63 -6.24 -6.88
CA THR A 199 3.66 -7.29 -6.58
C THR A 199 3.75 -7.71 -5.11
N PHE A 200 2.63 -8.17 -4.56
CA PHE A 200 2.56 -8.65 -3.17
C PHE A 200 2.72 -10.17 -3.05
N ALA A 201 2.61 -10.88 -4.18
CA ALA A 201 2.80 -12.31 -4.28
C ALA A 201 3.19 -12.67 -5.73
N ASP A 202 4.06 -13.66 -5.88
CA ASP A 202 4.27 -14.32 -7.16
C ASP A 202 3.70 -15.73 -7.07
N ASP A 203 2.59 -15.96 -7.76
CA ASP A 203 1.88 -17.24 -7.75
C ASP A 203 2.68 -18.34 -8.48
N ALA A 204 3.58 -17.98 -9.40
CA ALA A 204 4.42 -18.95 -10.09
C ALA A 204 5.43 -19.60 -9.13
N SER A 205 6.07 -18.79 -8.27
CA SER A 205 7.02 -19.26 -7.25
C SER A 205 6.38 -19.52 -5.87
N GLY A 206 5.13 -19.12 -5.65
CA GLY A 206 4.44 -19.21 -4.36
C GLY A 206 4.99 -18.24 -3.28
N THR A 207 5.73 -17.21 -3.69
CA THR A 207 6.41 -16.27 -2.79
C THR A 207 5.50 -15.08 -2.44
N ARG A 208 5.81 -14.39 -1.32
CA ARG A 208 4.98 -13.29 -0.82
C ARG A 208 5.80 -12.17 -0.19
N ALA A 209 5.45 -10.93 -0.51
CA ALA A 209 6.01 -9.69 0.03
C ALA A 209 5.62 -9.47 1.50
N ARG A 210 6.20 -10.23 2.44
CA ARG A 210 5.92 -10.08 3.88
C ARG A 210 6.52 -8.80 4.50
N ASN A 211 7.35 -8.08 3.76
CA ASN A 211 7.86 -6.75 4.08
C ASN A 211 6.96 -5.63 3.52
N ALA A 212 5.84 -5.96 2.87
CA ALA A 212 4.85 -4.95 2.53
C ALA A 212 4.00 -4.57 3.76
N ILE A 213 3.84 -3.27 3.99
CA ILE A 213 2.98 -2.69 5.03
C ILE A 213 1.97 -1.78 4.35
N ILE A 214 0.69 -2.05 4.60
CA ILE A 214 -0.40 -1.10 4.38
C ILE A 214 -1.17 -1.06 5.69
N SER A 215 -1.27 0.12 6.31
CA SER A 215 -1.97 0.27 7.58
C SER A 215 -2.69 1.61 7.70
N LEU A 216 -4.00 1.62 7.45
CA LEU A 216 -4.82 2.83 7.39
C LEU A 216 -5.80 2.90 8.58
N PRO A 217 -5.70 3.88 9.49
CA PRO A 217 -6.55 3.93 10.67
C PRO A 217 -7.95 4.48 10.37
N TYR A 218 -8.97 3.83 10.93
CA TYR A 218 -10.36 4.25 10.76
C TYR A 218 -11.22 3.93 11.99
N VAL A 219 -12.44 4.47 11.99
CA VAL A 219 -13.55 4.04 12.86
C VAL A 219 -14.64 3.47 11.96
N GLN A 220 -15.05 2.23 12.21
CA GLN A 220 -16.15 1.61 11.47
C GLN A 220 -17.50 1.96 12.09
N GLY A 221 -18.43 2.45 11.29
CA GLY A 221 -19.82 2.60 11.67
C GLY A 221 -20.49 1.27 11.97
N SER A 222 -21.33 1.24 13.02
CA SER A 222 -22.13 0.06 13.40
C SER A 222 -23.24 -0.28 12.40
N GLN A 223 -23.66 0.69 11.58
CA GLN A 223 -24.72 0.53 10.59
C GLN A 223 -24.52 1.50 9.42
N ASP A 224 -25.20 1.21 8.31
CA ASP A 224 -25.33 2.14 7.20
C ASP A 224 -26.14 3.39 7.59
N LEU A 225 -25.91 4.49 6.89
CA LEU A 225 -26.59 5.75 7.12
C LEU A 225 -27.19 6.24 5.80
N GLU A 226 -28.51 6.24 5.75
CA GLU A 226 -29.27 6.58 4.56
C GLU A 226 -28.90 8.00 4.07
N GLY A 227 -28.57 8.09 2.78
CA GLY A 227 -28.17 9.36 2.15
C GLY A 227 -26.71 9.76 2.36
N LEU A 228 -25.92 9.04 3.17
CA LEU A 228 -24.50 9.37 3.42
C LEU A 228 -23.67 9.36 2.13
N ALA A 229 -23.82 8.33 1.30
CA ALA A 229 -23.11 8.23 0.02
C ALA A 229 -23.40 9.43 -0.89
N ARG A 230 -24.64 9.88 -0.93
CA ARG A 230 -25.04 11.06 -1.71
C ARG A 230 -24.47 12.36 -1.13
N ALA A 231 -24.43 12.48 0.20
CA ALA A 231 -23.84 13.62 0.88
C ALA A 231 -22.33 13.73 0.59
N VAL A 232 -21.60 12.62 0.71
CA VAL A 232 -20.16 12.57 0.40
C VAL A 232 -19.91 12.86 -1.08
N ALA A 233 -20.67 12.25 -2.00
CA ALA A 233 -20.51 12.54 -3.42
C ALA A 233 -20.77 14.02 -3.76
N HIS A 234 -21.80 14.62 -3.17
CA HIS A 234 -22.11 16.03 -3.37
C HIS A 234 -21.01 16.96 -2.80
N ASP A 235 -20.45 16.60 -1.64
CA ASP A 235 -19.33 17.32 -1.03
C ASP A 235 -18.08 17.32 -1.94
N ILE A 236 -17.73 16.17 -2.53
CA ILE A 236 -16.61 16.05 -3.47
C ILE A 236 -16.86 16.93 -4.70
N ILE A 237 -18.04 16.83 -5.33
CA ILE A 237 -18.37 17.57 -6.55
C ILE A 237 -18.31 19.09 -6.34
N ASN A 238 -18.68 19.58 -5.16
CA ASN A 238 -18.68 21.03 -4.88
C ASN A 238 -17.29 21.58 -4.53
N ARG A 239 -16.31 20.70 -4.26
CA ARG A 239 -14.92 21.09 -3.93
C ARG A 239 -13.94 20.89 -5.10
N ALA A 240 -14.28 20.03 -6.05
CA ALA A 240 -13.54 19.84 -7.30
C ALA A 240 -13.66 21.05 -8.23
#